data_AF-A0A4U2DR60-F1
#
_entry.id   AF-A0A4U2DR60-F1
#
_cell.length_a   1.000
_cell.length_b   1.000
_cell.length_c   1.000
_cell.angle_alpha   90.00
_cell.angle_beta   90.00
_cell.angle_gamma   90.00
#
_symmetry.space_group_name_H-M   'P 1'
#
loop_
_entity.id
_entity.type
_entity.pdbx_description
1 polymer ?
#
loop_
_entity_poly.entity_id
_entity_poly.type
_entity_poly.pdbx_seq_one_letter_code
_entity_poly.pdbx_strand_id
1 'polypeptide(L)'
;MSEGGELLEQEKRILSETKKGFTYFEKDDVLLAKITPCFENGKAALLDDLETQLGFGSTEFHVLRAVEGKLDSKYLFHLVWNE
;
A
#
# COMPACT_ATOMS: atom_id res chain seq x y z
N MET A 1 5.12 -6.44 -3.85
CA MET A 1 4.38 -7.02 -2.72
C MET A 1 4.62 -8.52 -2.75
N SER A 2 5.03 -9.12 -1.64
CA SER A 2 5.17 -10.58 -1.50
C SER A 2 3.79 -11.24 -1.30
N GLU A 3 3.74 -12.56 -1.34
CA GLU A 3 2.52 -13.30 -0.95
C GLU A 3 2.11 -13.02 0.50
N GLY A 4 3.05 -12.65 1.38
CA GLY A 4 2.77 -12.28 2.78
C GLY A 4 2.47 -10.79 3.01
N GLY A 5 2.30 -10.00 1.95
CA GLY A 5 1.94 -8.58 2.05
C GLY A 5 3.13 -7.66 2.34
N GLU A 6 4.36 -8.12 2.16
CA GLU A 6 5.56 -7.35 2.42
C GLU A 6 5.96 -6.51 1.19
N LEU A 7 6.58 -5.36 1.42
CA LEU A 7 7.23 -4.57 0.38
C LEU A 7 8.52 -5.28 -0.07
N LEU A 8 8.59 -5.68 -1.35
CA LEU A 8 9.74 -6.42 -1.89
C LEU A 8 10.82 -5.50 -2.47
N GLU A 9 10.40 -4.44 -3.15
CA GLU A 9 11.28 -3.55 -3.90
C GLU A 9 10.78 -2.12 -3.77
N GLN A 10 11.73 -1.19 -3.63
CA GLN A 10 11.51 0.25 -3.67
C GLN A 10 12.69 0.95 -4.35
N GLU A 11 12.40 2.04 -5.07
CA GLU A 11 13.40 2.85 -5.77
C GLU A 11 13.14 4.33 -5.44
N LYS A 12 14.19 5.07 -5.11
CA LYS A 12 14.11 6.53 -4.94
C LYS A 12 14.11 7.22 -6.30
N ARG A 13 13.08 8.04 -6.56
CA ARG A 13 12.96 8.88 -7.77
C ARG A 13 12.63 10.32 -7.44
N ILE A 14 12.81 11.21 -8.42
CA ILE A 14 12.43 12.62 -8.30
C ILE A 14 10.89 12.71 -8.32
N LEU A 15 10.31 13.41 -7.34
CA LEU A 15 8.85 13.55 -7.20
C LEU A 15 8.14 14.05 -8.47
N SER A 16 8.76 14.92 -9.25
CA SER A 16 8.17 15.42 -10.50
C SER A 16 7.98 14.33 -11.56
N GLU A 17 8.78 13.27 -11.51
CA GLU A 17 8.73 12.15 -12.47
C GLU A 17 7.65 11.13 -12.10
N THR A 18 7.24 11.07 -10.83
CA THR A 18 6.27 10.09 -10.31
C THR A 18 4.85 10.64 -10.17
N LYS A 19 4.66 11.96 -10.28
CA LYS A 19 3.35 12.62 -10.11
C LYS A 19 2.28 12.22 -11.11
N LYS A 20 2.64 11.71 -12.29
CA LYS A 20 1.69 11.31 -13.34
C LYS A 20 1.79 9.81 -13.58
N GLY A 21 0.63 9.14 -13.63
CA GLY A 21 0.55 7.70 -13.97
C GLY A 21 0.85 6.75 -12.80
N PHE A 22 1.01 7.26 -11.58
CA PHE A 22 1.21 6.47 -10.38
C PHE A 22 0.19 6.84 -9.29
N THR A 23 -0.10 5.89 -8.41
CA THR A 23 -0.89 6.11 -7.19
C THR A 23 0.01 6.59 -6.08
N TYR A 24 -0.38 7.67 -5.43
CA TYR A 24 0.26 8.20 -4.24
C TYR A 24 -0.18 7.44 -2.98
N PHE A 25 0.77 7.17 -2.09
CA PHE A 25 0.56 6.64 -0.75
C PHE A 25 1.62 7.17 0.21
N GLU A 26 1.39 6.99 1.51
CA GLU A 26 2.30 7.37 2.58
C GLU A 26 2.78 6.15 3.37
N LYS A 27 3.82 6.35 4.17
CA LYS A 27 4.21 5.38 5.20
C LYS A 27 3.01 5.08 6.10
N ASP A 28 2.87 3.81 6.48
CA ASP A 28 1.75 3.27 7.27
C ASP A 28 0.39 3.22 6.55
N ASP A 29 0.31 3.51 5.24
CA ASP A 29 -0.86 3.16 4.43
C ASP A 29 -0.92 1.65 4.16
N VAL A 30 -2.13 1.16 3.89
CA VAL A 30 -2.38 -0.21 3.42
C VAL A 30 -2.76 -0.18 1.94
N LEU A 31 -2.00 -0.89 1.10
CA LEU A 31 -2.32 -1.07 -0.32
C LEU A 31 -3.17 -2.32 -0.49
N LEU A 32 -4.35 -2.21 -1.11
CA LEU A 32 -5.20 -3.34 -1.47
C LEU A 32 -5.25 -3.49 -3.00
N ALA A 33 -4.96 -4.69 -3.52
CA ALA A 33 -4.94 -4.93 -4.97
C ALA A 33 -6.34 -4.78 -5.61
N LYS A 34 -6.43 -4.09 -6.75
CA LYS A 34 -7.67 -3.89 -7.53
C LYS A 34 -8.04 -5.07 -8.44
N ILE A 35 -7.04 -5.82 -8.91
CA ILE A 35 -7.23 -6.86 -9.93
C ILE A 35 -7.91 -8.10 -9.32
N THR A 36 -8.97 -8.59 -9.96
CA THR A 36 -9.60 -9.90 -9.65
C THR A 36 -8.73 -11.03 -10.23
N PRO A 37 -8.41 -12.12 -9.50
CA PRO A 37 -9.02 -12.59 -8.25
C PRO A 37 -8.40 -12.05 -6.96
N CYS A 38 -7.32 -11.26 -7.02
CA CYS A 38 -6.61 -10.77 -5.83
C CYS A 38 -7.47 -9.88 -4.92
N PHE A 39 -8.42 -9.14 -5.48
CA PHE A 39 -9.41 -8.38 -4.71
C PHE A 39 -10.29 -9.29 -3.84
N GLU A 40 -10.75 -10.43 -4.35
CA GLU A 40 -11.52 -11.42 -3.59
C GLU A 40 -10.63 -12.17 -2.58
N ASN A 41 -9.35 -12.35 -2.94
CA ASN A 41 -8.34 -12.95 -2.07
C ASN A 41 -7.73 -11.94 -1.08
N GLY A 42 -8.25 -10.72 -0.94
CA GLY A 42 -7.80 -9.76 0.08
C GLY A 42 -6.30 -9.49 0.13
N LYS A 43 -5.57 -9.59 -1.00
CA LYS A 43 -4.12 -9.37 -1.02
C LYS A 43 -3.82 -7.89 -0.75
N ALA A 44 -3.19 -7.61 0.38
CA ALA A 44 -2.84 -6.26 0.82
C ALA A 44 -1.36 -6.10 1.20
N ALA A 45 -0.87 -4.87 1.36
CA ALA A 45 0.46 -4.63 1.92
C ALA A 45 0.40 -3.48 2.90
N LEU A 46 1.02 -3.65 4.06
CA LEU A 46 1.29 -2.55 4.98
C LEU A 46 2.61 -1.88 4.59
N LEU A 47 2.60 -0.55 4.50
CA LEU A 47 3.75 0.25 4.08
C LEU A 47 4.55 0.82 5.27
N ASP A 48 4.86 -0.02 6.26
CA ASP A 48 5.59 0.40 7.46
C ASP A 48 7.11 0.51 7.22
N ASP A 49 7.65 -0.14 6.19
CA ASP A 49 9.07 -0.10 5.82
C ASP A 49 9.40 0.75 4.57
N LEU A 50 8.61 1.80 4.30
CA LEU A 50 8.97 2.77 3.27
C LEU A 50 10.20 3.59 3.70
N GLU A 51 11.15 3.73 2.76
CA GLU A 51 12.37 4.53 2.90
C GLU A 51 12.11 6.04 3.06
N THR A 52 10.94 6.52 2.63
CA THR A 52 10.52 7.90 2.78
C THR A 52 9.08 7.96 3.27
N GLN A 53 8.62 9.15 3.68
CA GLN A 53 7.23 9.33 4.09
C GLN A 53 6.26 9.19 2.91
N LEU A 54 6.72 9.39 1.67
CA LEU A 54 5.91 9.37 0.47
C LEU A 54 6.29 8.20 -0.42
N GLY A 55 5.30 7.63 -1.09
CA GLY A 55 5.52 6.60 -2.09
C GLY A 55 4.59 6.75 -3.28
N PHE A 56 5.03 6.20 -4.40
CA PHE A 56 4.30 6.18 -5.65
C PHE A 56 4.40 4.78 -6.24
N GLY A 57 3.28 4.22 -6.70
CA GLY A 57 3.24 2.87 -7.24
C GLY A 57 2.15 2.70 -8.28
N SER A 58 1.87 1.44 -8.65
CA SER A 58 0.88 1.11 -9.68
C SER A 58 -0.49 1.77 -9.44
N THR A 59 -1.20 2.06 -10.52
CA THR A 59 -2.62 2.48 -10.48
C THR A 59 -3.56 1.40 -10.00
N GLU A 60 -3.09 0.16 -9.92
CA GLU A 60 -3.85 -1.05 -9.58
C GLU A 60 -4.01 -1.30 -8.07
N PHE A 61 -3.83 -0.27 -7.24
CA PHE A 61 -4.05 -0.34 -5.80
C PHE A 61 -5.12 0.63 -5.32
N HIS A 62 -5.96 0.18 -4.39
CA HIS A 62 -6.67 1.04 -3.47
C HIS A 62 -5.73 1.37 -2.31
N VAL A 63 -5.69 2.64 -1.90
CA VAL A 63 -4.92 3.09 -0.74
C VAL A 63 -5.88 3.27 0.42
N LEU A 64 -5.66 2.51 1.49
CA LEU A 64 -6.45 2.55 2.70
C LEU A 64 -5.59 3.19 3.79
N ARG A 65 -6.02 4.35 4.27
CA ARG A 65 -5.34 5.09 5.33
C ARG A 65 -6.09 4.95 6.64
N ALA A 66 -5.40 4.51 7.67
CA ALA A 66 -5.97 4.48 9.02
C ALA A 66 -6.18 5.91 9.53
N VAL A 67 -7.33 6.14 10.18
CA VAL A 67 -7.60 7.45 10.78
C VAL A 67 -6.85 7.53 12.10
N GLU A 68 -5.91 8.46 12.18
CA GLU A 68 -5.06 8.68 13.35
C GLU A 68 -5.89 8.79 14.64
N GLY A 69 -5.47 8.07 15.69
CA GLY A 69 -6.17 8.02 16.98
C GLY A 69 -7.49 7.24 16.99
N LYS A 70 -7.95 6.70 15.85
CA LYS A 70 -9.18 5.89 15.76
C LYS A 70 -8.94 4.46 15.29
N LEU A 71 -7.95 4.25 14.44
CA LEU A 71 -7.64 2.96 13.85
C LEU A 71 -6.12 2.81 13.74
N ASP A 72 -5.61 1.65 14.11
CA ASP A 72 -4.21 1.28 13.91
C ASP A 72 -4.03 0.70 12.50
N SER A 73 -2.97 1.11 11.78
CA SER A 73 -2.72 0.66 10.40
C SER A 73 -2.45 -0.85 10.30
N LYS A 74 -1.84 -1.47 11.31
CA LYS A 74 -1.62 -2.94 11.33
C LYS A 74 -2.94 -3.66 11.53
N TYR A 75 -3.81 -3.13 12.39
CA TYR A 75 -5.16 -3.65 12.53
C TYR A 75 -5.97 -3.51 11.23
N LEU A 76 -5.89 -2.35 10.56
CA LEU A 76 -6.52 -2.15 9.25
C LEU A 76 -6.01 -3.17 8.21
N PHE A 77 -4.70 -3.41 8.15
CA PHE A 77 -4.12 -4.44 7.29
C PHE A 77 -4.73 -5.81 7.57
N HIS A 78 -4.77 -6.26 8.83
CA HIS A 78 -5.36 -7.55 9.19
C HIS A 78 -6.88 -7.63 8.97
N LEU A 79 -7.60 -6.51 8.93
CA LEU A 79 -9.03 -6.50 8.64
C LEU A 79 -9.33 -6.83 7.16
N VAL A 80 -8.45 -6.42 6.26
CA VAL A 80 -8.63 -6.59 4.80
C VAL A 80 -7.82 -7.74 4.23
N TRP A 81 -6.80 -8.20 4.97
CA TRP A 81 -5.97 -9.33 4.60
C TRP A 81 -6.79 -10.62 4.61
N ASN A 82 -6.69 -11.41 3.53
CA ASN A 82 -7.40 -12.68 3.40
C ASN A 82 -6.45 -13.77 2.87
N GLU A 83 -5.67 -14.36 3.77
CA GLU A 83 -5.03 -15.67 3.60
C GLU A 83 -5.28 -16.56 4.82
#